data_AF-M4RY01-F1
#
_entry.id   AF-M4RY01-F1
#
_cell.length_a   1.000
_cell.length_b   1.000
_cell.length_c   1.000
_cell.angle_alpha   90.00
_cell.angle_beta   90.00
_cell.angle_gamma   90.00
#
_symmetry.space_group_name_H-M   'P 1'
#
loop_
_entity.id
_entity.type
_entity.pdbx_description
1 polymer ?
#
loop_
_entity_poly.entity_id
_entity_poly.type
_entity_poly.pdbx_seq_one_letter_code
_entity_poly.pdbx_strand_id
1 'polypeptide(L)'
;MRLFKIDAVDWLATLPSGSVDLVITDPPYESLEKHRGIGTTTRLKVSKSSSNQWFNIFPNERFESLFKEVYRVLSKNAHFYLFCDQETMFFVKPIAEKMGFKFWKAIVWDKVSIGMGYHYRSRHEFILFLKRKKKA
;
A
#
# COMPACT_ATOMS: atom_id res chain seq x y z
N MET A 1 3.81 -23.30 -1.35
CA MET A 1 3.23 -21.93 -1.31
C MET A 1 1.74 -22.06 -1.03
N ARG A 2 1.18 -21.29 -0.07
CA ARG A 2 -0.26 -21.26 0.22
C ARG A 2 -0.83 -19.92 -0.23
N LEU A 3 -2.00 -19.93 -0.87
CA LEU A 3 -2.70 -18.75 -1.34
C LEU A 3 -4.10 -18.73 -0.75
N PHE A 4 -4.60 -17.55 -0.40
CA PHE A 4 -5.89 -17.37 0.26
C PHE A 4 -6.71 -16.34 -0.51
N LYS A 5 -8.01 -16.62 -0.72
CA LYS A 5 -8.97 -15.72 -1.37
C LYS A 5 -9.92 -15.15 -0.32
N ILE A 6 -9.49 -14.08 0.33
CA ILE A 6 -10.16 -13.43 1.46
C ILE A 6 -9.68 -11.97 1.53
N ASP A 7 -10.42 -11.10 2.20
CA ASP A 7 -9.95 -9.75 2.50
C ASP A 7 -8.62 -9.80 3.28
N ALA A 8 -7.67 -8.94 2.90
CA ALA A 8 -6.31 -8.99 3.43
C ALA A 8 -6.25 -8.70 4.94
N VAL A 9 -7.10 -7.79 5.45
CA VAL A 9 -7.14 -7.45 6.87
C VAL A 9 -7.78 -8.59 7.66
N ASP A 10 -8.87 -9.15 7.17
CA ASP A 10 -9.52 -10.32 7.78
C ASP A 10 -8.58 -11.53 7.80
N TRP A 11 -7.83 -11.74 6.73
CA TRP A 11 -6.81 -12.79 6.67
C TRP A 11 -5.70 -12.58 7.69
N LEU A 12 -5.15 -11.36 7.79
CA LEU A 12 -4.13 -11.04 8.79
C LEU A 12 -4.65 -11.31 10.20
N ALA A 13 -5.93 -11.03 10.48
CA ALA A 13 -6.57 -11.32 11.77
C ALA A 13 -6.55 -12.82 12.14
N THR A 14 -6.50 -13.72 11.15
CA THR A 14 -6.40 -15.17 11.39
C THR A 14 -5.00 -15.63 11.82
N LEU A 15 -3.97 -14.83 11.57
CA LEU A 15 -2.58 -15.20 11.88
C LEU A 15 -2.25 -14.97 13.36
N PRO A 16 -1.41 -15.82 13.99
CA PRO A 16 -0.94 -15.59 15.35
C PRO A 16 -0.10 -14.31 15.47
N SER A 17 -0.14 -13.68 16.63
CA SER A 17 0.68 -12.50 16.92
C SER A 17 2.17 -12.85 16.88
N GLY A 18 3.01 -12.00 16.27
CA GLY A 18 4.45 -12.21 16.19
C GLY A 18 4.90 -13.41 15.32
N SER A 19 4.04 -13.93 14.45
CA SER A 19 4.30 -15.10 13.60
C SER A 19 4.95 -14.79 12.24
N VAL A 20 5.11 -13.51 11.89
CA VAL A 20 5.59 -13.08 10.56
C VAL A 20 6.86 -12.24 10.67
N ASP A 21 7.92 -12.58 9.96
CA ASP A 21 9.20 -11.83 10.02
C ASP A 21 9.30 -10.67 9.02
N LEU A 22 8.43 -10.65 8.03
CA LEU A 22 8.42 -9.64 6.96
C LEU A 22 7.03 -9.52 6.34
N VAL A 23 6.54 -8.29 6.18
CA VAL A 23 5.38 -8.00 5.34
C VAL A 23 5.82 -7.08 4.19
N ILE A 24 5.38 -7.41 2.99
CA ILE A 24 5.55 -6.58 1.79
C ILE A 24 4.17 -6.48 1.15
N THR A 25 3.68 -5.27 0.91
CA THR A 25 2.36 -5.07 0.32
C THR A 25 2.32 -3.84 -0.60
N ASP A 26 1.48 -3.95 -1.62
CA ASP A 26 1.18 -2.90 -2.60
C ASP A 26 -0.36 -2.78 -2.71
N PRO A 27 -1.01 -2.08 -1.76
CA PRO A 27 -2.47 -1.96 -1.79
C PRO A 27 -2.91 -1.01 -2.90
N PRO A 28 -4.08 -1.24 -3.52
CA PRO A 28 -4.60 -0.35 -4.53
C PRO A 28 -5.08 0.98 -3.92
N TYR A 29 -4.25 2.02 -3.93
CA TYR A 29 -4.50 3.27 -3.21
C TYR A 29 -5.71 4.07 -3.74
N GLU A 30 -6.33 4.84 -2.85
CA GLU A 30 -7.46 5.74 -3.19
C GLU A 30 -7.08 6.82 -4.21
N SER A 31 -5.81 7.25 -4.25
CA SER A 31 -5.30 8.21 -5.24
C SER A 31 -5.47 7.72 -6.69
N LEU A 32 -5.53 6.40 -6.91
CA LEU A 32 -5.79 5.81 -8.23
C LEU A 32 -7.17 6.20 -8.78
N GLU A 33 -8.17 6.41 -7.91
CA GLU A 33 -9.51 6.85 -8.31
C GLU A 33 -9.54 8.29 -8.81
N LYS A 34 -8.68 9.17 -8.29
CA LYS A 34 -8.59 10.55 -8.78
C LYS A 34 -8.16 10.59 -10.24
N HIS A 35 -7.21 9.73 -10.61
CA HIS A 35 -6.77 9.59 -11.99
C HIS A 35 -7.86 8.98 -12.89
N ARG A 36 -8.74 8.14 -12.32
CA ARG A 36 -9.91 7.58 -13.02
C ARG A 36 -10.99 8.64 -13.26
N GLY A 37 -11.33 9.44 -12.24
CA GLY A 37 -12.39 10.45 -12.29
C GLY A 37 -12.14 11.58 -13.30
N ILE A 38 -10.87 11.89 -13.58
CA ILE A 38 -10.47 12.95 -14.53
C ILE A 38 -10.43 12.41 -15.99
N GLY A 39 -10.58 11.10 -16.20
CA GLY A 39 -10.63 10.50 -17.54
C GLY A 39 -9.27 10.30 -18.22
N THR A 40 -8.16 10.45 -17.49
CA THR A 40 -6.79 10.26 -18.01
C THR A 40 -6.38 8.79 -18.10
N THR A 41 -7.19 7.90 -17.52
CA THR A 41 -7.14 6.44 -17.69
C THR A 41 -8.24 5.96 -18.65
N THR A 42 -8.27 6.50 -19.87
CA THR A 42 -9.21 6.13 -20.95
C THR A 42 -9.17 4.65 -21.34
N ARG A 43 -8.14 3.88 -20.93
CA ARG A 43 -8.06 2.41 -21.13
C ARG A 43 -8.97 1.59 -20.20
N LEU A 44 -9.58 2.20 -19.18
CA LEU A 44 -10.26 1.50 -18.08
C LEU A 44 -11.77 1.81 -17.99
N LYS A 45 -12.32 2.47 -19.00
CA LYS A 45 -13.76 2.39 -19.25
C LYS A 45 -14.05 1.04 -19.90
N VAL A 46 -15.07 0.35 -19.38
CA VAL A 46 -15.71 -0.74 -20.11
C VAL A 46 -16.21 -0.13 -21.43
N SER A 47 -15.52 -0.46 -22.52
CA SER A 47 -15.85 -0.03 -23.88
C SER A 47 -15.92 -1.27 -24.76
N LYS A 48 -16.43 -1.14 -25.98
CA LYS A 48 -16.56 -2.27 -26.93
C LYS A 48 -15.26 -3.04 -27.20
N SER A 49 -14.07 -2.51 -26.84
CA SER A 49 -12.77 -3.19 -26.99
C SER A 49 -11.94 -3.32 -25.70
N SER A 50 -12.50 -3.05 -24.51
CA SER A 50 -11.79 -3.16 -23.22
C SER A 50 -12.75 -3.71 -22.16
N SER A 51 -12.47 -4.93 -21.69
CA SER A 51 -13.25 -5.64 -20.65
C SER A 51 -12.54 -5.67 -19.29
N ASN A 52 -11.63 -4.73 -19.02
CA ASN A 52 -10.93 -4.70 -17.74
C ASN A 52 -11.86 -4.15 -16.66
N GLN A 53 -12.49 -5.04 -15.89
CA GLN A 53 -13.14 -4.68 -14.65
C GLN A 53 -12.10 -4.06 -13.72
N TRP A 54 -12.32 -2.80 -13.35
CA TRP A 54 -11.49 -2.12 -12.36
C TRP A 54 -11.65 -2.82 -11.00
N PHE A 55 -10.55 -3.03 -10.29
CA PHE A 55 -10.58 -3.65 -8.96
C PHE A 55 -11.08 -2.64 -7.92
N ASN A 56 -11.61 -3.16 -6.81
CA ASN A 56 -11.95 -2.32 -5.66
C ASN A 56 -10.65 -1.75 -5.06
N ILE A 57 -10.61 -0.43 -4.89
CA ILE A 57 -9.51 0.23 -4.19
C ILE A 57 -9.53 -0.08 -2.69
N PHE A 58 -8.39 0.10 -2.06
CA PHE A 58 -8.21 0.08 -0.62
C PHE A 58 -8.42 1.52 -0.09
N PRO A 59 -9.55 1.81 0.56
CA PRO A 59 -9.89 3.15 0.98
C PRO A 59 -8.99 3.62 2.13
N ASN A 60 -8.72 4.92 2.17
CA ASN A 60 -7.76 5.51 3.10
C ASN A 60 -8.08 5.23 4.58
N GLU A 61 -9.37 5.20 4.92
CA GLU A 61 -9.86 4.87 6.28
C GLU A 61 -9.45 3.48 6.79
N ARG A 62 -9.15 2.53 5.89
CA ARG A 62 -8.78 1.16 6.27
C ARG A 62 -7.30 0.99 6.61
N PHE A 63 -6.44 1.99 6.36
CA PHE A 63 -5.01 1.88 6.67
C PHE A 63 -4.73 1.70 8.17
N GLU A 64 -5.52 2.31 9.05
CA GLU A 64 -5.36 2.13 10.50
C GLU A 64 -5.62 0.66 10.89
N SER A 65 -6.66 0.05 10.33
CA SER A 65 -6.98 -1.37 10.56
C SER A 65 -5.89 -2.29 9.99
N LEU A 66 -5.42 -2.02 8.77
CA LEU A 66 -4.31 -2.77 8.16
C LEU A 66 -3.05 -2.70 9.01
N PHE A 67 -2.62 -1.51 9.42
CA PHE A 67 -1.37 -1.33 10.16
C PHE A 67 -1.46 -1.91 11.56
N LYS A 68 -2.63 -1.87 12.20
CA LYS A 68 -2.87 -2.55 13.46
C LYS A 68 -2.61 -4.05 13.35
N GLU A 69 -3.19 -4.70 12.33
CA GLU A 69 -3.02 -6.15 12.13
C GLU A 69 -1.60 -6.50 11.68
N VAL A 70 -1.01 -5.75 10.75
CA VAL A 70 0.39 -5.92 10.34
C VAL A 70 1.33 -5.79 11.54
N TYR A 71 1.14 -4.77 12.38
CA TYR A 71 1.94 -4.61 13.60
C TYR A 71 1.77 -5.79 14.56
N ARG A 72 0.55 -6.32 14.72
CA ARG A 72 0.25 -7.46 15.60
C ARG A 72 0.97 -8.73 15.13
N VAL A 73 0.89 -9.07 13.84
CA VAL A 73 1.45 -10.33 13.32
C VAL A 73 2.97 -10.30 13.17
N LEU A 74 3.59 -9.12 12.99
CA LEU A 74 5.03 -9.00 12.78
C LEU A 74 5.86 -9.42 14.00
N SER A 75 6.94 -10.18 13.87
CA SER A 75 7.82 -10.54 14.99
C SER A 75 8.60 -9.31 15.50
N LYS A 76 9.26 -9.43 16.66
CA LYS A 76 10.04 -8.32 17.21
C LYS A 76 11.20 -8.00 16.26
N ASN A 77 11.43 -6.71 16.01
CA ASN A 77 12.42 -6.21 15.04
C ASN A 77 12.16 -6.54 13.57
N ALA A 78 11.00 -7.12 13.25
CA ALA A 78 10.59 -7.40 11.88
C ALA A 78 10.32 -6.12 11.07
N HIS A 79 10.29 -6.29 9.75
CA HIS A 79 10.21 -5.21 8.78
C HIS A 79 8.89 -5.25 8.02
N PHE A 80 8.46 -4.05 7.60
CA PHE A 80 7.27 -3.84 6.79
C PHE A 80 7.62 -2.90 5.64
N TYR A 81 7.32 -3.35 4.42
CA TYR A 81 7.46 -2.57 3.20
C TYR A 81 6.09 -2.32 2.60
N LEU A 82 5.75 -1.03 2.46
CA LEU A 82 4.52 -0.58 1.85
C LEU A 82 4.87 0.21 0.59
N PHE A 83 4.54 -0.32 -0.57
CA PHE A 83 4.56 0.46 -1.80
C PHE A 83 3.53 1.60 -1.68
N CYS A 84 3.75 2.71 -2.37
CA CYS A 84 2.82 3.82 -2.43
C CYS A 84 3.27 4.86 -3.46
N ASP A 85 2.33 5.71 -3.86
CA ASP A 85 2.64 6.98 -4.49
C ASP A 85 2.98 8.05 -3.45
N GLN A 86 3.33 9.25 -3.94
CA GLN A 86 3.66 10.38 -3.08
C GLN A 86 2.51 10.80 -2.15
N GLU A 87 1.28 10.79 -2.65
CA GLU A 87 0.11 11.23 -1.88
C GLU A 87 -0.17 10.28 -0.72
N THR A 88 -0.23 8.98 -1.03
CA THR A 88 -0.45 7.93 -0.05
C THR A 88 0.68 7.91 0.97
N MET A 89 1.93 8.09 0.55
CA MET A 89 3.07 8.16 1.48
C MET A 89 2.84 9.19 2.60
N PHE A 90 2.42 10.40 2.25
CA PHE A 90 2.18 11.46 3.23
C PHE A 90 0.97 11.16 4.13
N PHE A 91 -0.03 10.46 3.60
CA PHE A 91 -1.20 10.05 4.37
C PHE A 91 -0.88 8.93 5.37
N VAL A 92 -0.21 7.87 4.93
CA VAL A 92 -0.04 6.64 5.73
C VAL A 92 1.12 6.71 6.71
N LYS A 93 2.17 7.51 6.43
CA LYS A 93 3.32 7.65 7.34
C LYS A 93 2.91 8.00 8.78
N PRO A 94 2.12 9.07 9.05
CA PRO A 94 1.74 9.40 10.43
C PRO A 94 0.89 8.30 11.09
N ILE A 95 0.07 7.58 10.31
CA ILE A 95 -0.73 6.44 10.80
C ILE A 95 0.20 5.31 11.25
N ALA A 96 1.22 4.97 10.44
CA ALA A 96 2.19 3.94 10.79
C ALA A 96 2.95 4.29 12.08
N GLU A 97 3.39 5.54 12.22
CA GLU A 97 4.09 6.02 13.42
C GLU A 97 3.18 5.97 14.65
N LYS A 98 1.90 6.38 14.53
CA LYS A 98 0.88 6.27 15.60
C LYS A 98 0.67 4.82 16.05
N MET A 99 0.71 3.85 15.11
CA MET A 99 0.60 2.42 15.42
C MET A 99 1.87 1.82 16.06
N GLY A 100 2.95 2.61 16.17
CA GLY A 100 4.19 2.21 16.83
C GLY A 100 5.27 1.68 15.88
N PHE A 101 5.10 1.82 14.56
CA PHE A 101 6.20 1.59 13.62
C PHE A 101 7.24 2.71 13.73
N LYS A 102 8.51 2.34 13.58
CA LYS A 102 9.57 3.29 13.28
C LYS A 102 9.69 3.42 11.77
N PHE A 103 9.44 4.61 11.25
CA PHE A 103 9.79 4.95 9.87
C PHE A 103 11.30 5.14 9.74
N TRP A 104 11.93 4.45 8.80
CA TRP A 104 13.36 4.58 8.52
C TRP A 104 13.63 5.44 7.31
N LYS A 105 13.08 5.05 6.16
CA LYS A 105 13.30 5.73 4.88
C LYS A 105 12.10 5.50 3.95
N ALA A 106 11.86 6.47 3.07
CA ALA A 106 11.11 6.24 1.85
C ALA A 106 12.13 5.84 0.78
N ILE A 107 12.06 4.60 0.31
CA ILE A 107 12.90 4.11 -0.78
C ILE A 107 12.25 4.60 -2.07
N VAL A 108 13.05 5.19 -2.96
CA VAL A 108 12.58 5.63 -4.27
C VAL A 108 12.73 4.48 -5.26
N TRP A 109 11.62 4.08 -5.87
CA TRP A 109 11.62 3.16 -6.99
C TRP A 109 11.56 3.97 -8.30
N ASP A 110 12.70 4.11 -8.96
CA ASP A 110 12.76 4.70 -10.31
C ASP A 110 12.21 3.70 -11.32
N LYS A 111 11.08 4.05 -11.97
CA LYS A 111 10.44 3.21 -12.98
C LYS A 111 11.20 3.23 -14.31
N VAL A 112 12.23 4.08 -14.45
CA VAL A 112 13.08 4.29 -15.63
C VAL A 112 12.30 4.91 -16.80
N SER A 113 11.15 4.34 -17.16
CA SER A 113 10.26 4.83 -18.20
C SER A 113 9.17 5.74 -17.61
N ILE A 114 8.93 6.87 -18.26
CA ILE A 114 7.89 7.82 -17.87
C ILE A 114 6.52 7.43 -18.47
N GLY A 115 5.52 7.25 -17.62
CA GLY A 115 4.12 7.08 -18.05
C GLY A 115 3.50 8.39 -18.56
N MET A 116 2.31 8.32 -19.17
CA MET A 116 1.53 9.52 -19.53
C MET A 116 1.13 10.30 -18.27
N GLY A 117 1.07 11.64 -18.32
CA GLY A 117 0.71 12.47 -17.17
C GLY A 117 0.87 13.97 -17.42
N TYR A 118 0.47 14.79 -16.44
CA TYR A 118 0.46 16.25 -16.50
C TYR A 118 1.50 16.87 -15.55
N HIS A 119 1.81 18.15 -15.74
CA HIS A 119 2.83 18.90 -14.98
C HIS A 119 4.20 18.20 -14.97
N TYR A 120 4.70 17.86 -13.79
CA TYR A 120 5.90 17.05 -13.61
C TYR A 120 5.50 15.58 -13.54
N ARG A 121 5.64 14.89 -14.67
CA ARG A 121 5.32 13.48 -14.81
C ARG A 121 6.10 12.65 -13.80
N SER A 122 5.40 11.92 -12.94
CA SER A 122 6.08 11.02 -12.02
C SER A 122 6.78 9.89 -12.78
N ARG A 123 8.08 9.73 -12.52
CA ARG A 123 8.92 8.59 -12.95
C ARG A 123 9.25 7.66 -11.80
N HIS A 124 8.64 7.88 -10.63
CA HIS A 124 8.98 7.10 -9.45
C HIS A 124 7.78 6.83 -8.57
N GLU A 125 7.90 5.77 -7.81
CA GLU A 125 7.05 5.45 -6.66
C GLU A 125 7.91 5.33 -5.41
N PHE A 126 7.24 5.22 -4.27
CA PHE A 126 7.89 5.10 -2.99
C PHE A 126 7.61 3.73 -2.39
N ILE A 127 8.57 3.25 -1.60
CA ILE A 127 8.38 2.10 -0.72
C ILE A 127 8.74 2.57 0.68
N LEU A 128 7.77 2.62 1.57
CA LEU A 128 8.00 2.97 2.96
C LEU A 128 8.65 1.80 3.67
N PHE A 129 9.87 2.01 4.15
CA PHE A 129 10.55 1.06 5.00
C PHE A 129 10.23 1.35 6.47
N LEU A 130 9.41 0.49 7.04
CA LEU A 130 8.91 0.55 8.40
C LEU A 130 9.48 -0.61 9.22
N LYS A 131 9.79 -0.36 10.49
CA LYS A 131 10.26 -1.38 11.43
C LYS A 131 9.33 -1.46 12.62
N ARG A 132 8.93 -2.67 13.03
CA ARG A 132 8.21 -2.88 14.29
C ARG A 132 9.14 -2.52 15.47
N LYS A 133 8.80 -1.47 16.22
CA LYS A 133 9.54 -1.08 17.42
C LYS A 133 9.22 -2.04 18.57
N LYS A 134 10.22 -2.34 19.42
CA LYS A 134 9.97 -2.94 20.74
C LYS A 134 9.18 -1.92 21.57
N LYS A 135 7.99 -2.27 22.07
CA LYS A 135 7.38 -1.50 23.15
C LYS A 135 8.35 -1.56 24.33
N ALA A 136 8.76 -0.39 24.82
CA ALA A 136 9.64 -0.27 25.99
C ALA A 136 8.99 -0.95 27.20
#